data_AF-A0A7X3CT23-F1
#
_entry.id   AF-A0A7X3CT23-F1
#
_cell.length_a   1.000
_cell.length_b   1.000
_cell.length_c   1.000
_cell.angle_alpha   90.00
_cell.angle_beta   90.00
_cell.angle_gamma   90.00
#
_symmetry.space_group_name_H-M   'P 1'
#
loop_
_entity.id
_entity.type
_entity.pdbx_description
1 polymer ?
#
loop_
_entity_poly.entity_id
_entity_poly.type
_entity_poly.pdbx_seq_one_letter_code
_entity_poly.pdbx_strand_id
1 'polypeptide(L)'
;MGEVFSRDYRGLPKKYWKYQTFCWYIHDIILSIFHDCLENNKMSTSLKFENETHADDFEKSDDIFEWLYKNGYGSEANLILGKRIFHAILADMMNFIYESLNTIEKGKITVSLALLRKPIRDNLLYLEWLLGSPEEFIRLVYNADINRYAIEGVDNQQKLTIIKNALNEIDNKEYFGLMDENVYFDLRYNKDAGNSLQKVWDKANHL
;
A
#
# COMPACT_ATOMS: atom_id res chain seq x y z
N MET A 1 -7.36 20.62 14.31
CA MET A 1 -6.32 20.29 15.30
C MET A 1 -6.92 19.27 16.24
N GLY A 2 -6.61 17.98 16.03
CA GLY A 2 -7.09 16.92 16.92
C GLY A 2 -6.43 17.04 18.29
N GLU A 3 -7.19 16.73 19.34
CA GLU A 3 -6.67 16.59 20.70
C GLU A 3 -5.42 15.69 20.67
N VAL A 4 -4.31 16.20 21.20
CA VAL A 4 -3.12 15.36 21.45
C VAL A 4 -3.53 14.42 22.56
N PHE A 5 -4.05 13.25 22.21
CA PHE A 5 -4.19 12.14 23.14
C PHE A 5 -2.87 12.00 23.89
N SER A 6 -2.89 12.11 25.22
CA SER A 6 -1.69 11.91 26.01
C SER A 6 -1.29 10.43 25.90
N ARG A 7 -0.50 10.10 24.88
CA ARG A 7 -0.09 8.72 24.63
C ARG A 7 0.86 8.27 25.73
N ASP A 8 0.67 7.04 26.18
CA ASP A 8 1.41 6.45 27.27
C ASP A 8 2.54 5.56 26.74
N TYR A 9 3.76 6.09 26.74
CA TYR A 9 4.95 5.38 26.28
C TYR A 9 5.66 4.59 27.39
N ARG A 10 5.05 4.39 28.57
CA ARG A 10 5.70 3.72 29.71
C ARG A 10 6.16 2.29 29.43
N GLY A 11 5.55 1.59 28.46
CA GLY A 11 6.00 0.26 28.03
C GLY A 11 7.26 0.27 27.16
N LEU A 12 7.77 1.45 26.78
CA LEU A 12 8.98 1.63 25.98
C LEU A 12 10.11 2.31 26.77
N PRO A 13 11.37 1.90 26.57
CA PRO A 13 12.52 2.65 27.07
C PRO A 13 12.49 4.11 26.59
N LYS A 14 12.74 5.07 27.50
CA LYS A 14 12.66 6.52 27.22
C LYS A 14 13.46 6.97 25.99
N LYS A 15 14.57 6.30 25.68
CA LYS A 15 15.38 6.57 24.47
C LYS A 15 14.61 6.40 23.17
N TYR A 16 13.52 5.62 23.16
CA TYR A 16 12.73 5.34 21.96
C TYR A 16 11.49 6.23 21.80
N TRP A 17 11.12 7.02 22.80
CA TRP A 17 9.89 7.81 22.78
C TRP A 17 9.85 8.81 21.62
N LYS A 18 10.99 9.43 21.29
CA LYS A 18 11.07 10.36 20.15
C LYS A 18 10.78 9.67 18.81
N TYR A 19 11.28 8.45 18.62
CA TYR A 19 11.01 7.69 17.40
C TYR A 19 9.56 7.23 17.32
N GLN A 20 8.98 6.79 18.46
CA GLN A 20 7.57 6.42 18.52
C GLN A 20 6.66 7.60 18.17
N THR A 21 6.92 8.78 18.73
CA THR A 21 6.19 10.01 18.40
C THR A 21 6.32 10.35 16.91
N PHE A 22 7.52 10.19 16.33
CA PHE A 22 7.73 10.42 14.91
C PHE A 22 6.92 9.44 14.04
N CYS A 23 6.87 8.15 14.40
CA CYS A 23 6.05 7.18 13.67
C CYS A 23 4.57 7.54 13.69
N TRP A 24 4.03 7.99 14.83
CA TRP A 24 2.66 8.49 14.91
C TRP A 24 2.44 9.72 14.04
N TYR A 25 3.38 10.67 14.07
CA TYR A 25 3.28 11.86 13.23
C TYR A 25 3.19 11.52 11.74
N ILE A 26 4.02 10.59 11.26
CA ILE A 26 3.97 10.13 9.86
C ILE A 26 2.64 9.43 9.56
N HIS A 27 2.20 8.52 10.44
CA HIS A 27 0.91 7.86 10.30
C HIS A 27 -0.26 8.86 10.21
N ASP A 28 -0.29 9.85 11.10
CA ASP A 28 -1.37 10.83 11.17
C ASP A 28 -1.36 11.79 9.96
N ILE A 29 -0.18 12.11 9.41
CA ILE A 29 -0.07 12.84 8.14
C ILE A 29 -0.69 12.05 7.00
N ILE A 30 -0.32 10.77 6.85
CA ILE A 30 -0.81 9.94 5.74
C ILE A 30 -2.33 9.82 5.83
N LEU A 31 -2.88 9.56 7.02
CA LEU A 31 -4.33 9.52 7.22
C LEU A 31 -5.00 10.87 6.96
N SER A 32 -4.39 11.98 7.37
CA SER A 32 -4.94 13.31 7.10
C SER A 32 -5.06 13.58 5.60
N ILE A 33 -4.02 13.24 4.83
CA ILE A 33 -4.03 13.39 3.36
C ILE A 33 -5.08 12.46 2.74
N PHE A 34 -5.18 11.23 3.25
CA PHE A 34 -6.13 10.25 2.76
C PHE A 34 -7.58 10.67 3.01
N HIS A 35 -7.90 11.17 4.21
CA HIS A 35 -9.23 11.70 4.54
C HIS A 35 -9.57 12.93 3.68
N ASP A 36 -8.64 13.87 3.50
CA ASP A 36 -8.84 15.04 2.64
C ASP A 36 -9.18 14.64 1.19
N CYS A 37 -8.54 13.59 0.67
CA CYS A 37 -8.83 13.05 -0.65
C CYS A 37 -10.25 12.45 -0.76
N LEU A 38 -10.77 11.86 0.33
CA LEU A 38 -12.12 11.31 0.38
C LEU A 38 -13.18 12.40 0.52
N GLU A 39 -12.98 13.33 1.45
CA GLU A 39 -13.92 14.42 1.72
C GLU A 39 -14.08 15.36 0.51
N ASN A 40 -13.00 15.61 -0.24
CA ASN A 40 -13.03 16.48 -1.41
C ASN A 40 -13.34 15.75 -2.73
N ASN A 41 -13.90 14.53 -2.68
CA ASN A 41 -14.26 13.72 -3.85
C ASN A 41 -13.10 13.53 -4.86
N LYS A 42 -11.83 13.57 -4.40
CA LYS A 42 -10.66 13.39 -5.27
C LYS A 42 -10.55 11.97 -5.82
N MET A 43 -11.20 11.02 -5.14
CA MET A 43 -11.29 9.62 -5.57
C MET A 43 -12.44 9.35 -6.57
N SER A 44 -13.29 10.34 -6.85
CA SER A 44 -14.36 10.21 -7.85
C SER A 44 -13.80 10.34 -9.27
N THR A 45 -14.45 9.68 -10.23
CA THR A 45 -14.11 9.77 -11.66
C THR A 45 -15.39 10.10 -12.43
N SER A 46 -15.35 11.12 -13.27
CA SER A 46 -16.46 11.49 -14.16
C SER A 46 -16.30 10.77 -15.49
N LEU A 47 -17.34 10.04 -15.90
CA LEU A 47 -17.44 9.42 -17.21
C LEU A 47 -18.18 10.37 -18.15
N LYS A 48 -17.66 10.52 -19.38
CA LYS A 48 -18.32 11.28 -20.43
C LYS A 48 -18.72 10.31 -21.54
N PHE A 49 -20.02 10.03 -21.63
CA PHE A 49 -20.55 9.17 -22.68
C PHE A 49 -20.74 9.94 -23.98
N GLU A 50 -20.58 9.25 -25.11
CA GLU A 50 -20.75 9.85 -26.44
C GLU A 50 -22.20 10.29 -26.71
N ASN A 51 -23.17 9.55 -26.17
CA ASN A 51 -24.60 9.82 -26.36
C ASN A 51 -25.44 9.25 -25.20
N GLU A 52 -26.70 9.67 -25.12
CA GLU A 52 -27.65 9.21 -24.09
C GLU A 52 -27.92 7.71 -24.19
N THR A 53 -27.90 7.10 -25.38
CA THR A 53 -28.10 5.65 -25.53
C THR A 53 -26.98 4.84 -24.87
N HIS A 54 -25.73 5.30 -24.94
CA HIS A 54 -24.60 4.69 -24.22
C HIS A 54 -24.71 4.87 -22.71
N ALA A 55 -25.20 6.03 -22.25
CA ALA A 55 -25.45 6.23 -20.82
C ALA A 55 -26.55 5.28 -20.30
N ASP A 56 -27.65 5.16 -21.05
CA ASP A 56 -28.75 4.25 -20.72
C ASP A 56 -28.33 2.78 -20.72
N ASP A 57 -27.44 2.38 -21.63
CA ASP A 57 -26.91 1.01 -21.71
C ASP A 57 -25.94 0.73 -20.55
N PHE A 58 -25.10 1.69 -20.20
CA PHE A 58 -24.22 1.62 -19.03
C PHE A 58 -25.00 1.45 -17.72
N GLU A 59 -26.06 2.23 -17.51
CA GLU A 59 -26.89 2.15 -16.29
C GLU A 59 -27.61 0.80 -16.14
N LYS A 60 -27.83 0.09 -17.23
CA LYS A 60 -28.48 -1.23 -17.26
C LYS A 60 -27.50 -2.39 -17.20
N SER A 61 -26.19 -2.13 -17.24
CA SER A 61 -25.17 -3.18 -17.23
C SER A 61 -25.08 -3.85 -15.86
N ASP A 62 -25.07 -5.18 -15.84
CA ASP A 62 -24.82 -5.97 -14.62
C ASP A 62 -23.35 -5.87 -14.17
N ASP A 63 -22.41 -5.84 -15.13
CA ASP A 63 -20.98 -5.61 -14.88
C ASP A 63 -20.54 -4.30 -15.54
N ILE A 64 -20.40 -3.28 -14.69
CA ILE A 64 -19.96 -1.94 -15.06
C ILE A 64 -18.57 -1.95 -15.70
N PHE A 65 -17.63 -2.76 -15.20
CA PHE A 65 -16.25 -2.76 -15.69
C PHE A 65 -16.11 -3.52 -17.00
N GLU A 66 -16.80 -4.65 -17.14
CA GLU A 66 -16.84 -5.39 -18.40
C GLU A 66 -17.41 -4.50 -19.53
N TRP A 67 -18.48 -3.76 -19.23
CA TRP A 67 -19.06 -2.81 -20.16
C TRP A 67 -18.07 -1.70 -20.55
N LEU A 68 -17.37 -1.10 -19.58
CA LEU A 68 -16.39 -0.04 -19.86
C LEU A 68 -15.27 -0.53 -20.76
N TYR A 69 -14.74 -1.74 -20.51
CA TYR A 69 -13.68 -2.31 -21.36
C TYR A 69 -14.15 -2.61 -22.78
N LYS A 70 -15.40 -3.07 -22.97
CA LYS A 70 -15.95 -3.38 -24.29
C LYS A 70 -16.30 -2.15 -25.12
N ASN A 71 -16.68 -1.05 -24.48
CA ASN A 71 -17.17 0.17 -25.14
C ASN A 71 -16.13 1.29 -25.22
N GLY A 72 -14.83 0.97 -25.10
CA GLY A 72 -13.74 1.93 -25.33
C GLY A 72 -13.34 2.78 -24.12
N TYR A 73 -13.94 2.58 -22.94
CA TYR A 73 -13.64 3.30 -21.70
C TYR A 73 -12.62 2.56 -20.82
N GLY A 74 -11.68 1.84 -21.44
CA GLY A 74 -10.72 1.01 -20.70
C GLY A 74 -9.78 1.82 -19.81
N SER A 75 -9.43 3.04 -20.22
CA SER A 75 -8.59 3.96 -19.44
C SER A 75 -9.32 4.44 -18.18
N GLU A 76 -10.60 4.77 -18.30
CA GLU A 76 -11.45 5.17 -17.20
C GLU A 76 -11.72 4.01 -16.24
N ALA A 77 -11.96 2.80 -16.77
CA ALA A 77 -12.07 1.59 -15.98
C ALA A 77 -10.82 1.35 -15.14
N ASN A 78 -9.64 1.43 -15.77
CA ASN A 78 -8.36 1.32 -15.08
C ASN A 78 -8.20 2.41 -14.01
N LEU A 79 -8.56 3.67 -14.31
CA LEU A 79 -8.46 4.75 -13.33
C LEU A 79 -9.37 4.51 -12.11
N ILE A 80 -10.62 4.07 -12.33
CA ILE A 80 -11.57 3.78 -11.26
C ILE A 80 -11.08 2.59 -10.41
N LEU A 81 -10.67 1.49 -11.06
CA LEU A 81 -10.14 0.31 -10.37
C LEU A 81 -8.85 0.62 -9.62
N GLY A 82 -7.92 1.35 -10.23
CA GLY A 82 -6.67 1.78 -9.62
C GLY A 82 -6.89 2.58 -8.34
N LYS A 83 -7.81 3.56 -8.36
CA LYS A 83 -8.19 4.32 -7.16
C LYS A 83 -8.79 3.42 -6.07
N ARG A 84 -9.64 2.46 -6.44
CA ARG A 84 -10.24 1.50 -5.49
C ARG A 84 -9.18 0.59 -4.85
N ILE A 85 -8.28 0.05 -5.66
CA ILE A 85 -7.19 -0.82 -5.21
C ILE A 85 -6.25 -0.04 -4.29
N PHE A 86 -5.83 1.17 -4.70
CA PHE A 86 -5.02 2.07 -3.87
C PHE A 86 -5.66 2.32 -2.50
N HIS A 87 -6.95 2.69 -2.49
CA HIS A 87 -7.70 2.95 -1.27
C HIS A 87 -7.68 1.73 -0.34
N ALA A 88 -8.01 0.54 -0.87
CA ALA A 88 -8.09 -0.68 -0.09
C ALA A 88 -6.72 -1.05 0.52
N ILE A 89 -5.64 -0.98 -0.26
CA ILE A 89 -4.29 -1.33 0.21
C ILE A 89 -3.81 -0.32 1.26
N LEU A 90 -4.02 0.98 1.03
CA LEU A 90 -3.58 2.03 1.95
C LEU A 90 -4.35 1.99 3.27
N ALA A 91 -5.67 1.79 3.23
CA ALA A 91 -6.47 1.64 4.44
C ALA A 91 -6.02 0.43 5.28
N ASP A 92 -5.81 -0.72 4.64
CA ASP A 92 -5.28 -1.91 5.32
C ASP A 92 -3.86 -1.66 5.88
N MET A 93 -2.98 -1.03 5.11
CA MET A 93 -1.63 -0.67 5.55
C MET A 93 -1.65 0.21 6.81
N MET A 94 -2.52 1.23 6.83
CA MET A 94 -2.64 2.15 7.96
C MET A 94 -3.22 1.49 9.20
N ASN A 95 -4.22 0.62 9.06
CA ASN A 95 -4.76 -0.14 10.18
C ASN A 95 -3.70 -1.04 10.83
N PHE A 96 -2.90 -1.76 10.04
CA PHE A 96 -1.84 -2.61 10.59
C PHE A 96 -0.71 -1.80 11.24
N ILE A 97 -0.34 -0.64 10.67
CA ILE A 97 0.64 0.26 11.29
C ILE A 97 0.10 0.82 12.61
N TYR A 98 -1.15 1.28 12.64
CA TYR A 98 -1.82 1.76 13.84
C TYR A 98 -1.77 0.72 14.98
N GLU A 99 -2.17 -0.53 14.69
CA GLU A 99 -2.15 -1.61 15.69
C GLU A 99 -0.74 -1.98 16.12
N SER A 100 0.23 -1.95 15.20
CA SER A 100 1.63 -2.17 15.56
C SER A 100 2.15 -1.09 16.52
N LEU A 101 1.87 0.18 16.22
CA LEU A 101 2.28 1.31 17.05
C LEU A 101 1.59 1.27 18.43
N ASN A 102 0.32 0.86 18.51
CA ASN A 102 -0.35 0.69 19.79
C ASN A 102 0.20 -0.48 20.61
N THR A 103 0.59 -1.58 19.97
CA THR A 103 1.10 -2.76 20.68
C THR A 103 2.51 -2.54 21.21
N ILE A 104 3.37 -1.82 20.49
CA ILE A 104 4.72 -1.49 20.95
C ILE A 104 4.71 -0.57 22.17
N GLU A 105 3.76 0.37 22.27
CA GLU A 105 3.57 1.23 23.46
C GLU A 105 3.28 0.45 24.74
N LYS A 106 2.62 -0.70 24.59
CA LYS A 106 2.29 -1.62 25.66
C LYS A 106 3.43 -2.60 25.97
N GLY A 107 4.61 -2.41 25.36
CA GLY A 107 5.78 -3.29 25.51
C GLY A 107 5.65 -4.63 24.78
N LYS A 108 4.64 -4.82 23.93
CA LYS A 108 4.40 -6.08 23.18
C LYS A 108 5.19 -6.09 21.87
N ILE A 109 6.52 -6.07 21.97
CA ILE A 109 7.44 -5.91 20.84
C ILE A 109 7.23 -7.00 19.78
N THR A 110 7.13 -8.26 20.19
CA THR A 110 6.94 -9.40 19.28
C THR A 110 5.66 -9.26 18.45
N VAL A 111 4.55 -8.89 19.09
CA VAL A 111 3.25 -8.68 18.41
C VAL A 111 3.33 -7.50 17.45
N SER A 112 3.95 -6.39 17.88
CA SER A 112 4.15 -5.21 17.02
C SER A 112 4.96 -5.55 15.75
N LEU A 113 6.04 -6.32 15.89
CA LEU A 113 6.86 -6.75 14.76
C LEU A 113 6.11 -7.71 13.83
N ALA A 114 5.32 -8.63 14.38
CA ALA A 114 4.46 -9.52 13.59
C ALA A 114 3.46 -8.73 12.74
N LEU A 115 2.86 -7.68 13.31
CA LEU A 115 1.92 -6.79 12.60
C LEU A 115 2.62 -5.98 11.50
N LEU A 116 3.83 -5.46 11.71
CA LEU A 116 4.56 -4.66 10.71
C LEU A 116 4.97 -5.44 9.47
N ARG A 117 5.02 -6.77 9.54
CA ARG A 117 5.34 -7.62 8.40
C ARG A 117 4.45 -7.28 7.21
N LYS A 118 3.13 -7.22 7.41
CA LYS A 118 2.17 -7.03 6.32
C LYS A 118 2.31 -5.64 5.64
N PRO A 119 2.27 -4.50 6.35
CA PRO A 119 2.47 -3.18 5.75
C PRO A 119 3.73 -3.04 4.91
N ILE A 120 4.86 -3.51 5.43
CA ILE A 120 6.17 -3.27 4.82
C ILE A 120 6.50 -4.30 3.74
N ARG A 121 6.14 -5.57 3.95
CA ARG A 121 6.43 -6.66 3.02
C ARG A 121 5.40 -6.78 1.90
N ASP A 122 4.13 -6.57 2.20
CA ASP A 122 3.02 -6.93 1.30
C ASP A 122 2.36 -5.68 0.73
N ASN A 123 1.76 -4.84 1.58
CA ASN A 123 1.04 -3.64 1.12
C ASN A 123 1.94 -2.71 0.34
N LEU A 124 3.16 -2.46 0.81
CA LEU A 124 4.11 -1.61 0.11
C LEU A 124 4.46 -2.14 -1.28
N LEU A 125 4.60 -3.46 -1.47
CA LEU A 125 4.87 -4.03 -2.79
C LEU A 125 3.70 -3.82 -3.74
N TYR A 126 2.47 -3.97 -3.26
CA TYR A 126 1.28 -3.70 -4.08
C TYR A 126 1.16 -2.23 -4.46
N LEU A 127 1.50 -1.31 -3.55
CA LEU A 127 1.55 0.13 -3.86
C LEU A 127 2.65 0.45 -4.87
N GLU A 128 3.83 -0.17 -4.73
CA GLU A 128 4.94 -0.06 -5.70
C GLU A 128 4.52 -0.57 -7.08
N TRP A 129 3.83 -1.71 -7.14
CA TRP A 129 3.33 -2.28 -8.40
C TRP A 129 2.29 -1.38 -9.06
N LEU A 130 1.35 -0.87 -8.27
CA LEU A 130 0.36 0.08 -8.75
C LEU A 130 0.99 1.40 -9.23
N LEU A 131 2.09 1.84 -8.62
CA LEU A 131 2.80 3.05 -9.03
C LEU A 131 3.60 2.83 -10.32
N GLY A 132 4.44 1.79 -10.38
CA GLY A 132 5.37 1.58 -11.48
C GLY A 132 4.77 0.89 -12.70
N SER A 133 3.68 0.13 -12.54
CA SER A 133 3.03 -0.62 -13.64
C SER A 133 1.52 -0.74 -13.41
N PRO A 134 0.78 0.38 -13.33
CA PRO A 134 -0.62 0.42 -12.93
C PRO A 134 -1.53 -0.48 -13.78
N GLU A 135 -1.46 -0.36 -15.11
CA GLU A 135 -2.35 -1.11 -16.01
C GLU A 135 -2.15 -2.62 -15.91
N GLU A 136 -0.90 -3.06 -15.81
CA GLU A 136 -0.56 -4.48 -15.63
C GLU A 136 -1.16 -5.00 -14.33
N PHE A 137 -0.90 -4.31 -13.22
CA PHE A 137 -1.37 -4.73 -11.90
C PHE A 137 -2.90 -4.71 -11.80
N ILE A 138 -3.55 -3.66 -12.30
CA ILE A 138 -5.02 -3.55 -12.30
C ILE A 138 -5.65 -4.68 -13.12
N ARG A 139 -5.13 -4.95 -14.33
CA ARG A 139 -5.62 -6.05 -15.16
C ARG A 139 -5.36 -7.41 -14.50
N LEU A 140 -4.24 -7.58 -13.82
CA LEU A 140 -3.95 -8.80 -13.08
C LEU A 140 -4.96 -9.02 -11.96
N VAL A 141 -5.21 -8.00 -11.13
CA VAL A 141 -6.18 -8.08 -10.02
C VAL A 141 -7.61 -8.30 -10.53
N TYR A 142 -7.99 -7.68 -11.66
CA TYR A 142 -9.34 -7.81 -12.22
C TYR A 142 -9.60 -9.17 -12.88
N ASN A 143 -8.59 -9.74 -13.57
CA ASN A 143 -8.80 -10.92 -14.43
C ASN A 143 -8.24 -12.23 -13.86
N ALA A 144 -7.36 -12.18 -12.87
CA ALA A 144 -6.65 -13.36 -12.38
C ALA A 144 -7.13 -13.85 -11.02
N ASP A 145 -6.88 -15.13 -10.77
CA ASP A 145 -6.99 -15.73 -9.46
C ASP A 145 -5.97 -15.12 -8.48
N ILE A 146 -6.37 -15.02 -7.20
CA ILE A 146 -5.58 -14.44 -6.12
C ILE A 146 -4.17 -14.99 -6.02
N ASN A 147 -3.97 -16.28 -6.36
CA ASN A 147 -2.65 -16.91 -6.29
C ASN A 147 -1.62 -16.30 -7.25
N ARG A 148 -2.06 -15.59 -8.31
CA ARG A 148 -1.14 -14.95 -9.28
C ARG A 148 -0.55 -13.63 -8.81
N TYR A 149 -1.22 -12.95 -7.88
CA TYR A 149 -0.76 -11.68 -7.35
C TYR A 149 -0.53 -11.73 -5.84
N ALA A 150 -0.86 -12.82 -5.15
CA ALA A 150 -0.44 -13.04 -3.77
C ALA A 150 1.10 -12.95 -3.66
N ILE A 151 1.59 -12.26 -2.62
CA ILE A 151 3.03 -12.01 -2.41
C ILE A 151 3.86 -13.29 -2.41
N GLU A 152 3.30 -14.39 -1.92
CA GLU A 152 3.91 -15.72 -1.92
C GLU A 152 4.07 -16.29 -3.35
N GLY A 153 3.17 -15.94 -4.27
CA GLY A 153 3.19 -16.36 -5.67
C GLY A 153 4.03 -15.47 -6.59
N VAL A 154 4.33 -14.23 -6.17
CA VAL A 154 5.23 -13.31 -6.91
C VAL A 154 6.68 -13.74 -6.68
N ASP A 155 7.41 -14.07 -7.73
CA ASP A 155 8.81 -14.48 -7.61
C ASP A 155 9.75 -13.30 -7.26
N ASN A 156 10.99 -13.62 -6.91
CA ASN A 156 11.97 -12.61 -6.47
C ASN A 156 12.41 -11.66 -7.60
N GLN A 157 12.49 -12.13 -8.84
CA GLN A 157 12.85 -11.28 -9.98
C GLN A 157 11.73 -10.30 -10.30
N GLN A 158 10.48 -10.76 -10.21
CA GLN A 158 9.30 -9.92 -10.36
C GLN A 158 9.23 -8.88 -9.24
N LYS A 159 9.49 -9.25 -7.98
CA LYS A 159 9.60 -8.31 -6.86
C LYS A 159 10.63 -7.21 -7.13
N LEU A 160 11.85 -7.57 -7.56
CA LEU A 160 12.89 -6.60 -7.93
C LEU A 160 12.43 -5.64 -9.04
N THR A 161 11.75 -6.18 -10.06
CA THR A 161 11.23 -5.40 -11.19
C THR A 161 10.17 -4.39 -10.74
N ILE A 162 9.23 -4.84 -9.90
CA ILE A 162 8.19 -3.99 -9.30
C ILE A 162 8.82 -2.82 -8.54
N ILE A 163 9.79 -3.12 -7.67
CA ILE A 163 10.49 -2.12 -6.86
C ILE A 163 11.21 -1.12 -7.76
N LYS A 164 11.95 -1.62 -8.74
CA LYS A 164 12.69 -0.78 -9.70
C LYS A 164 11.76 0.16 -10.46
N ASN A 165 10.63 -0.34 -10.95
CA ASN A 165 9.66 0.47 -11.69
C ASN A 165 9.09 1.57 -10.80
N ALA A 166 8.72 1.25 -9.55
CA ALA A 166 8.25 2.25 -8.60
C ALA A 166 9.30 3.34 -8.31
N LEU A 167 10.56 2.96 -8.11
CA LEU A 167 11.67 3.91 -7.88
C LEU A 167 11.88 4.86 -9.06
N ASN A 168 11.60 4.42 -10.30
CA ASN A 168 11.72 5.27 -11.48
C ASN A 168 10.68 6.40 -11.52
N GLU A 169 9.50 6.17 -10.95
CA GLU A 169 8.36 7.09 -10.91
C GLU A 169 8.45 8.11 -9.76
N ILE A 170 9.31 7.90 -8.77
CA ILE A 170 9.44 8.82 -7.62
C ILE A 170 10.28 10.04 -8.03
N ASP A 171 9.70 11.24 -7.94
CA ASP A 171 10.36 12.52 -8.26
C ASP A 171 11.54 12.85 -7.33
N ASN A 172 11.53 12.33 -6.10
CA ASN A 172 12.49 12.62 -5.03
C ASN A 172 13.70 11.67 -5.02
N LYS A 173 14.33 11.48 -6.19
CA LYS A 173 15.45 10.54 -6.38
C LYS A 173 16.67 10.87 -5.51
N GLU A 174 16.81 12.08 -4.99
CA GLU A 174 17.90 12.42 -4.06
C GLU A 174 17.74 11.78 -2.66
N TYR A 175 16.50 11.52 -2.24
CA TYR A 175 16.20 10.89 -0.95
C TYR A 175 16.07 9.37 -1.06
N PHE A 176 15.52 8.88 -2.18
CA PHE A 176 15.25 7.45 -2.41
C PHE A 176 16.25 6.78 -3.37
N GLY A 177 16.83 7.54 -4.29
CA GLY A 177 17.80 7.02 -5.28
C GLY A 177 19.22 6.85 -4.75
N LEU A 178 19.45 7.04 -3.45
CA LEU A 178 20.68 6.60 -2.77
C LEU A 178 20.71 5.06 -2.61
N MET A 179 19.56 4.40 -2.76
CA MET A 179 19.40 2.96 -2.62
C MET A 179 18.79 2.40 -3.90
N ASP A 180 19.39 1.34 -4.43
CA ASP A 180 18.86 0.63 -5.60
C ASP A 180 17.76 -0.36 -5.19
N GLU A 181 17.09 -0.98 -6.17
CA GLU A 181 16.06 -1.98 -5.93
C GLU A 181 16.54 -3.16 -5.06
N ASN A 182 17.84 -3.48 -5.09
CA ASN A 182 18.41 -4.59 -4.33
C ASN A 182 18.42 -4.29 -2.84
N VAL A 183 18.70 -3.04 -2.44
CA VAL A 183 18.68 -2.65 -1.02
C VAL A 183 17.28 -2.82 -0.42
N TYR A 184 16.24 -2.40 -1.15
CA TYR A 184 14.84 -2.53 -0.71
C TYR A 184 14.37 -3.99 -0.73
N PHE A 185 14.80 -4.76 -1.72
CA PHE A 185 14.55 -6.19 -1.79
C PHE A 185 15.21 -6.92 -0.61
N ASP A 186 16.47 -6.60 -0.32
CA ASP A 186 17.23 -7.23 0.75
C ASP A 186 16.65 -6.93 2.13
N LEU A 187 16.20 -5.69 2.32
CA LEU A 187 15.51 -5.26 3.54
C LEU A 187 14.24 -6.08 3.79
N ARG A 188 13.47 -6.42 2.74
CA ARG A 188 12.11 -6.99 2.88
C ARG A 188 12.02 -8.50 2.67
N TYR A 189 12.85 -9.09 1.82
CA TYR A 189 12.67 -10.47 1.36
C TYR A 189 13.90 -11.34 1.54
N ASN A 190 15.11 -10.80 1.36
CA ASN A 190 16.34 -11.59 1.47
C ASN A 190 16.62 -11.98 2.92
N LYS A 191 16.46 -13.26 3.26
CA LYS A 191 16.73 -13.77 4.61
C LYS A 191 18.21 -13.92 4.94
N ASP A 192 19.13 -13.65 4.03
CA ASP A 192 20.56 -13.76 4.30
C ASP A 192 21.18 -12.38 4.54
N ALA A 193 20.57 -11.31 4.02
CA ALA A 193 21.02 -9.95 4.18
C ALA A 193 21.13 -9.50 5.66
N GLY A 194 22.16 -8.70 5.97
CA GLY A 194 22.44 -8.23 7.33
C GLY A 194 21.37 -7.27 7.87
N ASN A 195 20.71 -6.53 6.98
CA ASN A 195 19.64 -5.56 7.27
C ASN A 195 18.23 -6.15 7.14
N SER A 196 18.08 -7.45 6.91
CA SER A 196 16.80 -8.08 6.61
C SER A 196 15.77 -7.98 7.75
N LEU A 197 14.63 -7.35 7.48
CA LEU A 197 13.46 -7.37 8.35
C LEU A 197 12.74 -8.73 8.31
N GLN A 198 12.90 -9.50 7.23
CA GLN A 198 12.32 -10.84 7.13
C GLN A 198 12.83 -11.76 8.26
N LYS A 199 14.12 -11.67 8.61
CA LYS A 199 14.68 -12.37 9.78
C LYS A 199 14.00 -11.96 11.09
N VAL A 200 13.70 -10.67 11.23
CA VAL A 200 13.08 -10.10 12.43
C VAL A 200 11.63 -10.57 12.55
N TRP A 201 10.87 -10.54 11.47
CA TRP A 201 9.48 -11.00 11.44
C TRP A 201 9.34 -12.51 11.65
N ASP A 202 10.22 -13.31 11.06
CA ASP A 202 10.20 -14.76 11.27
C ASP A 202 10.48 -15.09 12.75
N LYS A 203 11.45 -14.42 13.38
CA LYS A 203 11.66 -14.57 14.83
C LYS A 203 10.44 -14.15 15.64
N ALA A 204 9.77 -13.06 15.25
CA ALA A 204 8.59 -12.59 15.96
C ALA A 204 7.40 -13.56 15.87
N ASN A 205 7.25 -14.30 14.77
CA ASN A 205 6.14 -15.24 14.59
C ASN A 205 6.38 -16.64 15.18
N HIS A 206 7.65 -17.00 15.43
CA HIS A 206 8.04 -18.33 15.91
C HIS A 206 8.45 -18.37 17.39
N LEU A 207 8.31 -17.26 18.13
CA LEU A 207 8.58 -17.15 19.56
C LEU A 207 7.32 -17.35 20.42
#